data_AF-A0AA90Q0A0-F1
#
_entry.id   AF-A0AA90Q0A0-F1
#
_cell.length_a   1.000
_cell.length_b   1.000
_cell.length_c   1.000
_cell.angle_alpha   90.00
_cell.angle_beta   90.00
_cell.angle_gamma   90.00
#
_symmetry.space_group_name_H-M   'P 1'
#
loop_
_entity.id
_entity.type
_entity.pdbx_description
1 polymer ?
#
loop_
_entity_poly.entity_id
_entity_poly.type
_entity_poly.pdbx_seq_one_letter_code
_entity_poly.pdbx_strand_id
1 'polypeptide(L)'
;MSEPDNLVLPSSREQSTLTSKSTAPLPIKRSMPCITILVHGVNDVGEAFFKQEAGLCAGLNTRLGRTDLKSGIWAVPDPKASGTYVDTDVLADPDKVYFQRKPDEGTSSVIPFFWGFREDTEFAKTNLPHKEYIDRYGNRIDKRFGKNGGPFANATTNIPDMFGEGFRRNWAIRRADPDDGTHPLLDAPDRTYMILAAQRLAALLRIIRKKSPNEPVNIIAHSQGCFVTLLAHAMLGVEGKGIKADTVVLNNPPYSLEEPFIETFQAGSEQQTGAAREETLRKIVADFMTTSPATVPAFATLKTEGEGVVGRTWEPAARFERDNRGKVFLYFSPDDATVGLPNIQGIGWWGVYEDMRVKLGSRFFQRMFTSPKGKNKDAWQIGAAPYEFKIHFKWNVGHTFGRKRFINGEQLNVPFRPDMGEARLENGPIDAAIGATSPYTKKGQEGMLPGDTAEQAKARWMNRDGENSYHSSIVSNPDHTEKATAYDVCIGISEILKTNNVKWINFLRAVADWRTNWHGSADEKGADEASFPPPAPEIVAMLDAEIDARDREVINGNFHYHAIGGEHPGKLPDFTLNCSVASLSPFVVSETTGARAEERQRLYHEHQSSRGGHH
;
A
#
# COMPACT_ATOMS: atom_id res chain seq x y z
N MET A 1 33.24 55.55 -12.06
CA MET A 1 33.93 54.26 -11.82
C MET A 1 32.82 53.24 -11.68
N SER A 2 32.79 52.25 -12.57
CA SER A 2 31.79 51.19 -12.60
C SER A 2 31.84 50.38 -11.30
N GLU A 3 30.67 50.13 -10.70
CA GLU A 3 30.54 49.10 -9.67
C GLU A 3 31.00 47.75 -10.27
N PRO A 4 31.88 46.99 -9.59
CA PRO A 4 32.26 45.69 -10.09
C PRO A 4 31.10 44.71 -9.91
N ASP A 5 30.67 44.13 -11.02
CA ASP A 5 29.71 43.03 -11.09
C ASP A 5 30.14 41.89 -10.15
N ASN A 6 29.25 41.52 -9.24
CA ASN A 6 29.43 40.33 -8.39
C ASN A 6 29.34 39.08 -9.27
N LEU A 7 30.49 38.51 -9.61
CA LEU A 7 30.58 37.26 -10.38
C LEU A 7 30.24 36.07 -9.47
N VAL A 8 29.05 35.50 -9.63
CA VAL A 8 28.65 34.24 -8.97
C VAL A 8 29.10 33.07 -9.84
N LEU A 9 30.09 32.31 -9.36
CA LEU A 9 30.56 31.08 -10.02
C LEU A 9 29.95 29.85 -9.33
N PRO A 10 29.33 28.91 -10.06
CA PRO A 10 28.81 27.68 -9.46
C PRO A 10 29.96 26.79 -8.99
N SER A 11 30.05 26.60 -7.68
CA SER A 11 31.05 25.78 -6.99
C SER A 11 30.39 24.97 -5.89
N SER A 12 31.03 23.89 -5.42
CA SER A 12 30.52 23.00 -4.36
C SER A 12 30.39 23.63 -2.95
N ARG A 13 30.55 24.95 -2.86
CA ARG A 13 30.25 25.83 -1.72
C ARG A 13 29.85 27.20 -2.28
N GLU A 14 28.77 27.78 -1.75
CA GLU A 14 28.64 29.23 -1.73
C GLU A 14 29.80 29.80 -0.89
N GLN A 15 30.48 30.81 -1.43
CA GLN A 15 31.48 31.56 -0.68
C GLN A 15 30.91 32.95 -0.39
N SER A 16 30.58 33.20 0.88
CA SER A 16 30.41 34.57 1.37
C SER A 16 31.81 35.10 1.70
N THR A 17 32.20 36.22 1.09
CA THR A 17 33.35 36.97 1.56
C THR A 17 32.99 37.58 2.91
N LEU A 18 33.51 37.02 3.99
CA LEU A 18 33.54 37.73 5.28
C LEU A 18 34.28 39.06 5.06
N THR A 19 33.98 40.07 5.87
CA THR A 19 34.68 41.37 5.84
C THR A 19 36.21 41.24 5.94
N SER A 20 36.71 40.09 6.41
CA SER A 20 38.11 39.67 6.49
C SER A 20 38.69 38.97 5.24
N LYS A 21 37.92 38.75 4.16
CA LYS A 21 38.32 37.98 2.95
C LYS A 21 38.60 36.47 3.15
N SER A 22 38.16 35.88 4.26
CA SER A 22 38.29 34.43 4.53
C SER A 22 37.10 33.61 4.02
N THR A 23 37.31 32.33 3.67
CA THR A 23 36.27 31.38 3.23
C THR A 23 35.81 30.46 4.37
N ALA A 24 34.50 30.27 4.52
CA ALA A 24 33.90 29.34 5.48
C ALA A 24 33.05 28.28 4.75
N PRO A 25 33.04 27.01 5.19
CA PRO A 25 32.06 26.02 4.73
C PRO A 25 30.66 26.36 5.26
N LEU A 26 29.69 26.54 4.37
CA LEU A 26 28.27 26.51 4.72
C LEU A 26 27.66 25.15 4.34
N PRO A 27 27.07 24.41 5.29
CA PRO A 27 26.33 23.20 4.96
C PRO A 27 24.98 23.58 4.32
N ILE A 28 24.88 23.45 3.01
CA ILE A 28 23.60 23.55 2.28
C ILE A 28 22.91 22.18 2.40
N LYS A 29 21.71 22.14 2.98
CA LYS A 29 20.92 20.91 3.02
C LYS A 29 20.32 20.66 1.64
N ARG A 30 20.55 19.45 1.12
CA ARG A 30 20.12 19.04 -0.22
C ARG A 30 18.61 18.85 -0.27
N SER A 31 18.00 19.24 -1.38
CA SER A 31 16.60 18.89 -1.69
C SER A 31 16.37 17.39 -1.56
N MET A 32 15.17 16.99 -1.14
CA MET A 32 14.79 15.57 -1.11
C MET A 32 14.59 15.04 -2.53
N PRO A 33 14.92 13.77 -2.81
CA PRO A 33 14.91 13.23 -4.16
C PRO A 33 13.52 12.91 -4.69
N CYS A 34 12.52 12.74 -3.83
CA CYS A 34 11.14 12.40 -4.19
C CYS A 34 10.25 12.46 -2.95
N ILE A 35 8.94 12.41 -3.14
CA ILE A 35 7.96 11.96 -2.14
C ILE A 35 7.62 10.50 -2.43
N THR A 36 7.53 9.67 -1.38
CA THR A 36 7.12 8.28 -1.53
C THR A 36 5.97 7.94 -0.60
N ILE A 37 4.82 7.59 -1.17
CA ILE A 37 3.61 7.21 -0.45
C ILE A 37 3.60 5.69 -0.28
N LEU A 38 3.51 5.22 0.96
CA LEU A 38 3.41 3.79 1.27
C LEU A 38 1.94 3.43 1.51
N VAL A 39 1.39 2.53 0.70
CA VAL A 39 -0.02 2.11 0.78
C VAL A 39 -0.07 0.63 1.12
N HIS A 40 -0.21 0.30 2.40
CA HIS A 40 -0.32 -1.08 2.85
C HIS A 40 -1.79 -1.54 2.88
N GLY A 41 -2.06 -2.83 2.73
CA GLY A 41 -3.43 -3.36 2.62
C GLY A 41 -3.61 -4.76 3.16
N VAL A 42 -3.04 -5.03 4.33
CA VAL A 42 -3.36 -6.20 5.16
C VAL A 42 -3.81 -5.64 6.52
N ASN A 43 -4.63 -6.41 7.25
CA ASN A 43 -5.21 -6.17 8.58
C ASN A 43 -4.17 -5.79 9.67
N ASP A 44 -3.51 -4.67 9.46
CA ASP A 44 -2.32 -4.21 10.16
C ASP A 44 -2.40 -2.68 10.26
N VAL A 45 -1.93 -2.16 11.38
CA VAL A 45 -1.82 -0.72 11.68
C VAL A 45 -0.54 -0.09 11.11
N GLY A 46 0.22 -0.78 10.27
CA GLY A 46 1.39 -0.25 9.58
C GLY A 46 2.74 -0.89 9.96
N GLU A 47 2.76 -2.14 10.40
CA GLU A 47 3.98 -2.92 10.71
C GLU A 47 5.02 -2.91 9.59
N ALA A 48 4.59 -2.85 8.33
CA ALA A 48 5.52 -2.76 7.21
C ALA A 48 6.14 -1.36 7.04
N PHE A 49 5.48 -0.28 7.45
CA PHE A 49 5.88 1.09 7.09
C PHE A 49 7.23 1.49 7.63
N PHE A 50 7.54 1.17 8.89
CA PHE A 50 8.82 1.56 9.49
C PHE A 50 10.01 0.85 8.83
N LYS A 51 9.82 -0.43 8.44
CA LYS A 51 10.85 -1.22 7.75
C LYS A 51 11.05 -0.73 6.32
N GLN A 52 9.97 -0.42 5.61
CA GLN A 52 10.03 0.17 4.28
C GLN A 52 10.68 1.55 4.31
N GLU A 53 10.32 2.42 5.26
CA GLU A 53 10.94 3.75 5.39
C GLU A 53 12.44 3.65 5.69
N ALA A 54 12.83 2.75 6.60
CA ALA A 54 14.24 2.49 6.92
C ALA A 54 15.02 2.00 5.70
N GLY A 55 14.52 0.97 5.02
CA GLY A 55 15.13 0.43 3.81
C GLY A 55 15.19 1.45 2.67
N LEU A 56 14.14 2.25 2.48
CA LEU A 56 14.10 3.28 1.44
C LEU A 56 15.13 4.39 1.71
N CYS A 57 15.24 4.87 2.95
CA CYS A 57 16.24 5.88 3.31
C CYS A 57 17.67 5.34 3.13
N ALA A 58 17.94 4.11 3.58
CA ALA A 58 19.23 3.45 3.41
C ALA A 58 19.57 3.25 1.92
N GLY A 59 18.61 2.74 1.15
CA GLY A 59 18.76 2.48 -0.27
C GLY A 59 18.97 3.76 -1.07
N LEU A 60 18.21 4.82 -0.79
CA LEU A 60 18.39 6.12 -1.45
C LEU A 60 19.72 6.78 -1.06
N ASN A 61 20.19 6.64 0.18
CA ASN A 61 21.53 7.08 0.58
C ASN A 61 22.60 6.38 -0.28
N THR A 62 22.56 5.05 -0.33
CA THR A 62 23.49 4.26 -1.14
C THR A 62 23.39 4.62 -2.62
N ARG A 63 22.17 4.62 -3.18
CA ARG A 63 21.86 4.90 -4.59
C ARG A 63 22.35 6.27 -5.03
N LEU A 64 22.07 7.30 -4.24
CA LEU A 64 22.34 8.70 -4.58
C LEU A 64 23.71 9.18 -4.08
N GLY A 65 24.48 8.37 -3.35
CA GLY A 65 25.75 8.81 -2.74
C GLY A 65 25.53 9.83 -1.62
N ARG A 66 24.44 9.68 -0.87
CA ARG A 66 24.04 10.50 0.27
C ARG A 66 24.18 9.72 1.58
N THR A 67 24.11 10.43 2.70
CA THR A 67 24.15 9.84 4.05
C THR A 67 23.19 10.55 5.02
N ASP A 68 22.42 11.51 4.51
CA ASP A 68 21.61 12.43 5.31
C ASP A 68 20.12 12.04 5.36
N LEU A 69 19.69 11.11 4.50
CA LEU A 69 18.32 10.57 4.54
C LEU A 69 18.20 9.63 5.75
N LYS A 70 17.21 9.87 6.61
CA LYS A 70 17.00 9.08 7.83
C LYS A 70 15.52 8.81 8.02
N SER A 71 15.22 7.56 8.35
CA SER A 71 13.87 7.13 8.71
C SER A 71 13.33 7.96 9.87
N GLY A 72 12.01 8.17 9.88
CA GLY A 72 11.31 8.73 11.02
C GLY A 72 11.49 7.86 12.28
N ILE A 73 11.16 8.44 13.43
CA ILE A 73 11.12 7.70 14.68
C ILE A 73 9.75 7.02 14.76
N TRP A 74 9.75 5.69 14.88
CA TRP A 74 8.54 4.89 15.00
C TRP A 74 8.44 4.29 16.40
N ALA A 75 7.25 4.26 16.97
CA ALA A 75 6.97 3.46 18.14
C ALA A 75 6.72 2.02 17.69
N VAL A 76 7.65 1.11 17.93
CA VAL A 76 7.52 -0.32 17.58
C VAL A 76 7.58 -1.16 18.87
N PRO A 77 6.96 -2.34 18.90
CA PRO A 77 7.12 -3.25 20.03
C PRO A 77 8.59 -3.65 20.19
N ASP A 78 9.13 -3.53 21.42
CA ASP A 78 10.48 -3.99 21.71
C ASP A 78 10.53 -5.52 21.77
N PRO A 79 11.58 -6.17 21.21
CA PRO A 79 11.80 -7.60 21.40
C PRO A 79 11.97 -7.91 22.89
N LYS A 80 11.26 -8.90 23.42
CA LYS A 80 11.27 -9.14 24.87
C LYS A 80 12.58 -9.77 25.34
N ALA A 81 13.26 -9.11 26.29
CA ALA A 81 14.55 -9.53 26.83
C ALA A 81 14.55 -10.89 27.55
N SER A 82 13.39 -11.35 28.07
CA SER A 82 13.26 -12.61 28.82
C SER A 82 12.86 -13.83 27.98
N GLY A 83 12.54 -13.65 26.69
CA GLY A 83 12.12 -14.72 25.78
C GLY A 83 10.67 -15.23 25.92
N THR A 84 9.88 -14.73 26.86
CA THR A 84 8.44 -15.10 27.01
C THR A 84 7.64 -13.95 27.60
N TYR A 85 6.57 -13.50 26.93
CA TYR A 85 5.61 -12.48 27.36
C TYR A 85 4.73 -12.94 28.53
N VAL A 86 4.43 -12.04 29.46
CA VAL A 86 3.50 -12.22 30.59
C VAL A 86 2.45 -11.11 30.57
N ASP A 87 1.45 -11.19 31.43
CA ASP A 87 0.34 -10.25 31.51
C ASP A 87 0.76 -8.78 31.68
N THR A 88 1.80 -8.50 32.46
CA THR A 88 2.31 -7.14 32.69
C THR A 88 2.97 -6.49 31.47
N ASP A 89 3.31 -7.25 30.42
CA ASP A 89 3.87 -6.68 29.18
C ASP A 89 2.80 -6.25 28.18
N VAL A 90 1.54 -6.61 28.44
CA VAL A 90 0.44 -6.35 27.51
C VAL A 90 -0.07 -4.92 27.69
N LEU A 91 0.04 -4.12 26.64
CA LEU A 91 -0.57 -2.80 26.62
C LEU A 91 -2.09 -2.88 26.48
N ALA A 92 -2.79 -1.96 27.16
CA ALA A 92 -4.25 -1.89 27.11
C ALA A 92 -4.80 -1.42 25.75
N ASP A 93 -4.06 -0.59 25.01
CA ASP A 93 -4.43 -0.11 23.66
C ASP A 93 -3.17 -0.05 22.77
N PRO A 94 -2.71 -1.19 22.22
CA PRO A 94 -1.52 -1.24 21.39
C PRO A 94 -1.67 -0.41 20.11
N ASP A 95 -2.86 -0.28 19.53
CA ASP A 95 -3.11 0.48 18.30
C ASP A 95 -2.89 2.00 18.46
N LYS A 96 -3.10 2.53 19.66
CA LYS A 96 -2.81 3.95 19.98
C LYS A 96 -1.30 4.22 20.07
N VAL A 97 -0.50 3.21 20.37
CA VAL A 97 0.93 3.35 20.68
C VAL A 97 1.81 2.90 19.53
N TYR A 98 1.63 1.67 19.06
CA TYR A 98 2.54 1.04 18.10
C TYR A 98 2.26 1.45 16.67
N PHE A 99 3.32 1.40 15.87
CA PHE A 99 3.39 1.78 14.46
C PHE A 99 2.93 3.21 14.19
N GLN A 100 3.04 4.06 15.21
CA GLN A 100 2.87 5.50 15.09
C GLN A 100 4.21 6.14 14.74
N ARG A 101 4.21 6.93 13.65
CA ARG A 101 5.35 7.71 13.22
C ARG A 101 5.36 9.05 13.95
N LYS A 102 6.44 9.36 14.67
CA LYS A 102 6.61 10.66 15.33
C LYS A 102 6.93 11.76 14.29
N PRO A 103 6.61 13.04 14.58
CA PRO A 103 7.07 14.17 13.78
C PRO A 103 8.61 14.18 13.66
N ASP A 104 9.14 14.58 12.49
CA ASP A 104 10.57 14.62 12.22
C ASP A 104 11.05 16.00 11.75
N GLU A 105 12.38 16.14 11.63
CA GLU A 105 13.07 17.34 11.14
C GLU A 105 13.21 17.35 9.60
N GLY A 106 12.36 16.61 8.88
CA GLY A 106 12.39 16.54 7.41
C GLY A 106 13.61 15.80 6.87
N THR A 107 13.89 14.61 7.43
CA THR A 107 14.98 13.72 6.99
C THR A 107 14.50 12.54 6.15
N SER A 108 13.19 12.35 6.05
CA SER A 108 12.53 11.35 5.22
C SER A 108 11.39 11.98 4.44
N SER A 109 11.22 11.53 3.20
CA SER A 109 10.15 11.95 2.31
C SER A 109 9.04 10.91 2.19
N VAL A 110 8.97 9.98 3.14
CA VAL A 110 7.93 8.96 3.22
C VAL A 110 6.64 9.53 3.79
N ILE A 111 5.53 9.17 3.16
CA ILE A 111 4.16 9.41 3.59
C ILE A 111 3.48 8.04 3.79
N PRO A 112 3.29 7.58 5.03
CA PRO A 112 2.46 6.42 5.31
C PRO A 112 0.99 6.76 5.03
N PHE A 113 0.31 5.94 4.23
CA PHE A 113 -1.09 6.13 3.89
C PHE A 113 -1.97 5.15 4.67
N PHE A 114 -2.61 5.64 5.72
CA PHE A 114 -3.52 4.85 6.55
C PHE A 114 -4.96 4.98 6.02
N TRP A 115 -5.65 3.86 5.98
CA TRP A 115 -7.03 3.74 5.54
C TRP A 115 -7.64 2.49 6.16
N GLY A 116 -8.96 2.35 6.12
CA GLY A 116 -9.60 1.17 6.68
C GLY A 116 -11.11 1.28 6.75
N PHE A 117 -11.69 0.33 7.47
CA PHE A 117 -13.11 0.27 7.76
C PHE A 117 -13.38 0.83 9.15
N ARG A 118 -14.33 1.76 9.25
CA ARG A 118 -14.89 2.24 10.52
C ARG A 118 -16.30 1.65 10.68
N GLU A 119 -16.50 0.88 11.75
CA GLU A 119 -17.80 0.34 12.12
C GLU A 119 -18.71 1.47 12.64
N ASP A 120 -20.02 1.31 12.57
CA ASP A 120 -20.96 2.18 13.27
C ASP A 120 -21.01 1.80 14.75
N THR A 121 -20.82 2.79 15.63
CA THR A 121 -20.70 2.59 17.08
C THR A 121 -21.91 1.87 17.69
N GLU A 122 -23.10 2.00 17.10
CA GLU A 122 -24.32 1.36 17.60
C GLU A 122 -24.27 -0.17 17.46
N PHE A 123 -23.49 -0.70 16.52
CA PHE A 123 -23.43 -2.14 16.22
C PHE A 123 -22.18 -2.82 16.78
N ALA A 124 -21.20 -2.04 17.22
CA ALA A 124 -19.97 -2.55 17.80
C ALA A 124 -20.21 -3.17 19.19
N LYS A 125 -19.48 -4.24 19.51
CA LYS A 125 -19.53 -4.89 20.83
C LYS A 125 -18.26 -4.54 21.59
N THR A 126 -18.40 -3.81 22.68
CA THR A 126 -17.29 -3.20 23.43
C THR A 126 -17.08 -3.81 24.82
N ASN A 127 -18.11 -4.43 25.40
CA ASN A 127 -18.07 -5.01 26.75
C ASN A 127 -17.91 -6.53 26.69
N LEU A 128 -16.71 -6.98 26.38
CA LEU A 128 -16.37 -8.40 26.22
C LEU A 128 -15.22 -8.81 27.18
N PRO A 129 -15.16 -10.08 27.63
CA PRO A 129 -14.16 -10.52 28.61
C PRO A 129 -12.70 -10.28 28.22
N HIS A 130 -12.39 -10.29 26.92
CA HIS A 130 -11.05 -10.06 26.38
C HIS A 130 -10.66 -8.57 26.29
N LYS A 131 -11.54 -7.64 26.70
CA LYS A 131 -11.32 -6.18 26.70
C LYS A 131 -10.93 -5.56 25.34
N GLU A 132 -11.38 -6.19 24.26
CA GLU A 132 -11.23 -5.69 22.88
C GLU A 132 -12.59 -5.40 22.28
N TYR A 133 -12.62 -4.56 21.24
CA TYR A 133 -13.86 -4.26 20.51
C TYR A 133 -13.95 -5.17 19.29
N ILE A 134 -15.18 -5.58 18.96
CA ILE A 134 -15.47 -6.31 17.72
C ILE A 134 -16.61 -5.63 16.96
N ASP A 135 -16.54 -5.71 15.64
CA ASP A 135 -17.59 -5.23 14.75
C ASP A 135 -18.84 -6.13 14.79
N ARG A 136 -19.89 -5.75 14.05
CA ARG A 136 -21.14 -6.53 14.00
C ARG A 136 -20.98 -7.94 13.44
N TYR A 137 -19.90 -8.19 12.72
CA TYR A 137 -19.56 -9.46 12.08
C TYR A 137 -18.58 -10.32 12.90
N GLY A 138 -18.08 -9.78 14.02
CA GLY A 138 -17.15 -10.44 14.93
C GLY A 138 -15.67 -10.20 14.65
N ASN A 139 -15.31 -9.33 13.70
CA ASN A 139 -13.91 -8.95 13.48
C ASN A 139 -13.45 -8.00 14.58
N ARG A 140 -12.23 -8.20 15.10
CA ARG A 140 -11.58 -7.25 16.00
C ARG A 140 -11.41 -5.89 15.34
N ILE A 141 -11.83 -4.84 16.03
CA ILE A 141 -11.63 -3.43 15.69
C ILE A 141 -10.91 -2.73 16.84
N ASP A 142 -10.23 -1.63 16.56
CA ASP A 142 -9.54 -0.87 17.59
C ASP A 142 -10.53 -0.12 18.51
N LYS A 143 -10.00 0.53 19.56
CA LYS A 143 -10.82 1.27 20.52
C LYS A 143 -11.46 2.55 19.95
N ARG A 144 -11.13 2.91 18.71
CA ARG A 144 -11.78 3.97 17.91
C ARG A 144 -12.74 3.38 16.88
N PHE A 145 -13.09 2.10 17.03
CA PHE A 145 -13.98 1.32 16.16
C PHE A 145 -13.50 1.18 14.71
N GLY A 146 -12.22 1.43 14.47
CA GLY A 146 -11.58 1.32 13.17
C GLY A 146 -10.85 -0.01 12.98
N LYS A 147 -10.72 -0.44 11.73
CA LYS A 147 -9.87 -1.56 11.31
C LYS A 147 -9.01 -1.12 10.14
N ASN A 148 -7.74 -0.86 10.42
CA ASN A 148 -6.76 -0.45 9.41
C ASN A 148 -6.60 -1.54 8.34
N GLY A 149 -6.56 -1.13 7.07
CA GLY A 149 -6.60 -2.03 5.90
C GLY A 149 -7.96 -2.73 5.66
N GLY A 150 -8.88 -2.67 6.63
CA GLY A 150 -10.15 -3.41 6.60
C GLY A 150 -10.00 -4.90 6.99
N PRO A 151 -11.10 -5.68 7.02
CA PRO A 151 -11.01 -7.11 7.30
C PRO A 151 -10.23 -7.88 6.23
N PHE A 152 -9.35 -8.78 6.69
CA PHE A 152 -8.51 -9.62 5.83
C PHE A 152 -9.31 -10.41 4.78
N ALA A 153 -10.42 -11.01 5.19
CA ALA A 153 -11.30 -11.77 4.31
C ALA A 153 -11.97 -10.92 3.21
N ASN A 154 -11.95 -9.58 3.34
CA ASN A 154 -12.60 -8.67 2.41
C ASN A 154 -11.77 -8.33 1.18
N ALA A 155 -10.58 -8.93 1.01
CA ALA A 155 -9.78 -8.80 -0.20
C ALA A 155 -10.55 -9.25 -1.45
N THR A 156 -10.39 -8.52 -2.55
CA THR A 156 -10.99 -8.84 -3.85
C THR A 156 -9.92 -9.20 -4.87
N THR A 157 -10.37 -9.77 -5.99
CA THR A 157 -9.52 -10.15 -7.12
C THR A 157 -9.62 -9.18 -8.30
N ASN A 158 -10.57 -8.25 -8.27
CA ASN A 158 -10.83 -7.26 -9.32
C ASN A 158 -11.44 -5.95 -8.76
N ILE A 159 -11.38 -4.87 -9.54
CA ILE A 159 -11.82 -3.53 -9.13
C ILE A 159 -13.35 -3.42 -9.00
N PRO A 160 -14.18 -3.93 -9.94
CA PRO A 160 -15.64 -3.89 -9.78
C PRO A 160 -16.15 -4.43 -8.44
N ASP A 161 -15.57 -5.51 -7.93
CA ASP A 161 -16.00 -6.11 -6.67
C ASP A 161 -15.76 -5.24 -5.43
N MET A 162 -14.94 -4.18 -5.53
CA MET A 162 -14.77 -3.18 -4.47
C MET A 162 -16.05 -2.37 -4.22
N PHE A 163 -16.99 -2.37 -5.17
CA PHE A 163 -18.28 -1.69 -5.06
C PHE A 163 -19.39 -2.60 -4.52
N GLY A 164 -19.08 -3.89 -4.30
CA GLY A 164 -20.05 -4.89 -3.87
C GLY A 164 -20.09 -5.10 -2.36
N GLU A 165 -20.99 -6.02 -1.97
CA GLU A 165 -21.11 -6.50 -0.59
C GLU A 165 -19.81 -7.12 -0.08
N GLY A 166 -19.63 -7.10 1.24
CA GLY A 166 -18.49 -7.73 1.89
C GLY A 166 -18.44 -9.25 1.72
N PHE A 167 -17.32 -9.84 2.12
CA PHE A 167 -17.19 -11.29 2.21
C PHE A 167 -18.27 -11.90 3.12
N ARG A 168 -18.89 -12.98 2.66
CA ARG A 168 -19.88 -13.75 3.40
C ARG A 168 -19.43 -15.20 3.50
N ARG A 169 -19.33 -15.71 4.72
CA ARG A 169 -18.89 -17.06 5.03
C ARG A 169 -20.01 -18.05 4.76
N ASN A 170 -19.78 -18.96 3.81
CA ASN A 170 -20.70 -20.06 3.55
C ASN A 170 -20.27 -21.36 4.27
N TRP A 171 -21.15 -22.37 4.25
CA TRP A 171 -20.94 -23.64 4.94
C TRP A 171 -19.68 -24.40 4.48
N ALA A 172 -19.31 -24.27 3.20
CA ALA A 172 -18.14 -24.93 2.62
C ALA A 172 -16.84 -24.25 3.09
N ILE A 173 -16.81 -22.92 3.10
CA ILE A 173 -15.69 -22.12 3.63
C ILE A 173 -15.49 -22.39 5.12
N ARG A 174 -16.56 -22.51 5.91
CA ARG A 174 -16.48 -22.87 7.34
C ARG A 174 -15.78 -24.23 7.59
N ARG A 175 -15.75 -25.10 6.58
CA ARG A 175 -15.14 -26.43 6.65
C ARG A 175 -13.73 -26.47 6.05
N ALA A 176 -13.38 -25.48 5.22
CA ALA A 176 -12.08 -25.29 4.59
C ALA A 176 -11.24 -24.14 5.19
N ASP A 177 -11.79 -23.47 6.20
CA ASP A 177 -11.18 -22.35 6.93
C ASP A 177 -9.78 -22.75 7.43
N PRO A 178 -8.71 -22.03 7.05
CA PRO A 178 -7.37 -22.30 7.55
C PRO A 178 -7.36 -22.18 9.08
N ASP A 179 -6.61 -23.06 9.75
CA ASP A 179 -6.47 -23.11 11.21
C ASP A 179 -5.62 -21.91 11.74
N ASP A 180 -5.90 -20.68 11.28
CA ASP A 180 -5.23 -19.45 11.69
C ASP A 180 -6.16 -18.59 12.55
N GLY A 181 -5.78 -18.40 13.81
CA GLY A 181 -6.56 -17.61 14.75
C GLY A 181 -6.31 -16.09 14.68
N THR A 182 -5.26 -15.63 14.00
CA THR A 182 -4.98 -14.19 13.80
C THR A 182 -5.54 -13.65 12.49
N HIS A 183 -5.86 -14.53 11.53
CA HIS A 183 -6.52 -14.19 10.26
C HIS A 183 -7.86 -14.92 10.07
N PRO A 184 -8.85 -14.72 10.96
CA PRO A 184 -10.12 -15.44 10.85
C PRO A 184 -10.92 -15.02 9.60
N LEU A 185 -11.45 -15.99 8.85
CA LEU A 185 -12.34 -15.75 7.71
C LEU A 185 -13.78 -15.54 8.19
N LEU A 186 -14.02 -14.41 8.84
CA LEU A 186 -15.35 -13.97 9.27
C LEU A 186 -16.06 -13.17 8.17
N ASP A 187 -17.37 -13.00 8.34
CA ASP A 187 -18.13 -12.07 7.51
C ASP A 187 -17.52 -10.67 7.59
N ALA A 188 -17.68 -9.88 6.53
CA ALA A 188 -17.08 -8.56 6.39
C ALA A 188 -18.13 -7.50 6.00
N PRO A 189 -17.87 -6.21 6.28
CA PRO A 189 -18.70 -5.10 5.83
C PRO A 189 -18.56 -4.91 4.31
N ASP A 190 -19.48 -4.13 3.75
CA ASP A 190 -19.43 -3.72 2.34
C ASP A 190 -18.09 -3.05 2.01
N ARG A 191 -17.61 -3.26 0.79
CA ARG A 191 -16.24 -2.87 0.39
C ARG A 191 -16.10 -1.39 0.04
N THR A 192 -17.18 -0.62 0.15
CA THR A 192 -17.25 0.79 -0.22
C THR A 192 -16.29 1.69 0.57
N TYR A 193 -15.81 1.28 1.76
CA TYR A 193 -14.73 2.00 2.45
C TYR A 193 -13.41 2.03 1.65
N MET A 194 -13.17 1.04 0.79
CA MET A 194 -12.03 1.04 -0.14
C MET A 194 -12.15 2.13 -1.21
N ILE A 195 -13.38 2.50 -1.58
CA ILE A 195 -13.65 3.59 -2.53
C ILE A 195 -13.26 4.93 -1.90
N LEU A 196 -13.65 5.18 -0.64
CA LEU A 196 -13.21 6.37 0.10
C LEU A 196 -11.69 6.42 0.22
N ALA A 197 -11.03 5.30 0.50
CA ALA A 197 -9.57 5.23 0.52
C ALA A 197 -8.94 5.63 -0.81
N ALA A 198 -9.48 5.16 -1.95
CA ALA A 198 -9.01 5.54 -3.28
C ALA A 198 -9.27 7.02 -3.59
N GLN A 199 -10.43 7.56 -3.20
CA GLN A 199 -10.77 8.98 -3.35
C GLN A 199 -9.81 9.88 -2.54
N ARG A 200 -9.43 9.46 -1.33
CA ARG A 200 -8.41 10.13 -0.51
C ARG A 200 -7.03 10.10 -1.13
N LEU A 201 -6.59 8.95 -1.68
CA LEU A 201 -5.30 8.85 -2.37
C LEU A 201 -5.28 9.73 -3.63
N ALA A 202 -6.39 9.78 -4.38
CA ALA A 202 -6.54 10.68 -5.51
C ALA A 202 -6.47 12.16 -5.09
N ALA A 203 -7.13 12.53 -3.97
CA ALA A 203 -7.04 13.88 -3.39
C ALA A 203 -5.61 14.24 -2.98
N LEU A 204 -4.89 13.31 -2.34
CA LEU A 204 -3.50 13.52 -1.96
C LEU A 204 -2.61 13.81 -3.18
N LEU A 205 -2.77 13.07 -4.28
CA LEU A 205 -2.06 13.33 -5.54
C LEU A 205 -2.44 14.69 -6.15
N ARG A 206 -3.71 15.08 -6.13
CA ARG A 206 -4.16 16.41 -6.60
C ARG A 206 -3.52 17.54 -5.79
N ILE A 207 -3.53 17.44 -4.46
CA ILE A 207 -2.92 18.42 -3.56
C ILE A 207 -1.41 18.55 -3.85
N ILE A 208 -0.69 17.43 -3.96
CA ILE A 208 0.73 17.44 -4.27
C ILE A 208 0.99 18.12 -5.63
N ARG A 209 0.26 17.72 -6.68
CA ARG A 209 0.45 18.27 -8.04
C ARG A 209 0.08 19.74 -8.14
N LYS A 210 -0.93 20.20 -7.38
CA LYS A 210 -1.27 21.61 -7.30
C LYS A 210 -0.15 22.42 -6.65
N LYS A 211 0.45 21.89 -5.58
CA LYS A 211 1.57 22.56 -4.88
C LYS A 211 2.85 22.56 -5.70
N SER A 212 3.16 21.42 -6.33
CA SER A 212 4.37 21.20 -7.10
C SER A 212 4.05 20.30 -8.31
N PRO A 213 3.81 20.89 -9.50
CA PRO A 213 3.41 20.14 -10.69
C PRO A 213 4.41 19.05 -11.09
N ASN A 214 5.70 19.31 -10.91
CA ASN A 214 6.81 18.41 -11.25
C ASN A 214 7.37 17.63 -10.05
N GLU A 215 6.63 17.56 -8.94
CA GLU A 215 7.07 16.82 -7.76
C GLU A 215 7.37 15.35 -8.12
N PRO A 216 8.50 14.75 -7.74
CA PRO A 216 8.72 13.34 -8.01
C PRO A 216 7.90 12.51 -7.02
N VAL A 217 6.83 11.85 -7.46
CA VAL A 217 5.91 11.11 -6.56
C VAL A 217 5.92 9.62 -6.86
N ASN A 218 6.25 8.83 -5.85
CA ASN A 218 6.20 7.38 -5.88
C ASN A 218 5.03 6.84 -5.04
N ILE A 219 4.44 5.72 -5.46
CA ILE A 219 3.57 4.90 -4.62
C ILE A 219 4.14 3.49 -4.52
N ILE A 220 4.34 3.00 -3.30
CA ILE A 220 4.68 1.61 -3.03
C ILE A 220 3.47 0.99 -2.35
N ALA A 221 2.74 0.17 -3.10
CA ALA A 221 1.49 -0.44 -2.65
C ALA A 221 1.70 -1.92 -2.34
N HIS A 222 0.95 -2.44 -1.37
CA HIS A 222 0.97 -3.85 -0.99
C HIS A 222 -0.44 -4.43 -0.87
N SER A 223 -0.64 -5.66 -1.35
CA SER A 223 -1.89 -6.42 -1.19
C SER A 223 -3.13 -5.61 -1.60
N GLN A 224 -4.14 -5.43 -0.73
CA GLN A 224 -5.33 -4.60 -1.03
C GLN A 224 -4.99 -3.12 -1.30
N GLY A 225 -3.86 -2.62 -0.79
CA GLY A 225 -3.36 -1.28 -1.08
C GLY A 225 -3.05 -1.09 -2.57
N CYS A 226 -2.76 -2.17 -3.30
CA CYS A 226 -2.63 -2.14 -4.76
C CYS A 226 -3.96 -1.80 -5.44
N PHE A 227 -5.10 -2.26 -4.92
CA PHE A 227 -6.42 -1.94 -5.44
C PHE A 227 -6.81 -0.49 -5.17
N VAL A 228 -6.56 0.00 -3.95
CA VAL A 228 -6.71 1.42 -3.61
C VAL A 228 -5.91 2.29 -4.58
N THR A 229 -4.67 1.88 -4.88
CA THR A 229 -3.78 2.58 -5.82
C THR A 229 -4.31 2.56 -7.25
N LEU A 230 -4.70 1.39 -7.77
CA LEU A 230 -5.24 1.24 -9.13
C LEU A 230 -6.55 2.02 -9.29
N LEU A 231 -7.46 1.93 -8.33
CA LEU A 231 -8.73 2.63 -8.34
C LEU A 231 -8.55 4.15 -8.27
N ALA A 232 -7.63 4.65 -7.44
CA ALA A 232 -7.31 6.08 -7.38
C ALA A 232 -6.82 6.60 -8.74
N HIS A 233 -5.99 5.82 -9.45
CA HIS A 233 -5.54 6.17 -10.80
C HIS A 233 -6.65 6.05 -11.84
N ALA A 234 -7.58 5.09 -11.71
CA ALA A 234 -8.76 5.04 -12.57
C ALA A 234 -9.61 6.31 -12.42
N MET A 235 -9.89 6.74 -11.18
CA MET A 235 -10.60 7.99 -10.89
C MET A 235 -9.91 9.20 -11.51
N LEU A 236 -8.59 9.32 -11.31
CA LEU A 236 -7.80 10.42 -11.89
C LEU A 236 -7.72 10.36 -13.43
N GLY A 237 -7.75 9.15 -14.00
CA GLY A 237 -7.83 8.93 -15.43
C GLY A 237 -9.12 9.49 -16.03
N VAL A 238 -10.27 9.21 -15.39
CA VAL A 238 -11.58 9.74 -15.79
C VAL A 238 -11.59 11.27 -15.74
N GLU A 239 -10.94 11.88 -14.75
CA GLU A 239 -10.83 13.33 -14.66
C GLU A 239 -10.06 13.96 -15.84
N GLY A 240 -9.21 13.19 -16.53
CA GLY A 240 -8.53 13.62 -17.76
C GLY A 240 -7.45 14.70 -17.57
N LYS A 241 -7.09 15.04 -16.32
CA LYS A 241 -6.11 16.11 -16.01
C LYS A 241 -4.64 15.66 -16.04
N GLY A 242 -4.38 14.38 -16.29
CA GLY A 242 -3.02 13.82 -16.31
C GLY A 242 -2.34 13.73 -14.93
N ILE A 243 -3.08 13.92 -13.84
CA ILE A 243 -2.59 13.84 -12.45
C ILE A 243 -2.38 12.36 -12.10
N LYS A 244 -1.15 11.97 -11.76
CA LYS A 244 -0.79 10.60 -11.37
C LYS A 244 0.52 10.56 -10.59
N ALA A 245 0.79 9.43 -9.94
CA ALA A 245 2.13 9.13 -9.46
C ALA A 245 3.09 8.89 -10.65
N ASP A 246 4.35 9.25 -10.47
CA ASP A 246 5.39 9.06 -11.47
C ASP A 246 5.90 7.62 -11.51
N THR A 247 5.92 6.93 -10.37
CA THR A 247 6.24 5.51 -10.32
C THR A 247 5.34 4.79 -9.34
N VAL A 248 4.88 3.60 -9.72
CA VAL A 248 4.12 2.72 -8.83
C VAL A 248 4.77 1.35 -8.73
N VAL A 249 4.96 0.86 -7.51
CA VAL A 249 5.40 -0.50 -7.21
C VAL A 249 4.24 -1.24 -6.56
N LEU A 250 3.72 -2.27 -7.22
CA LEU A 250 2.65 -3.15 -6.74
C LEU A 250 3.27 -4.41 -6.14
N ASN A 251 3.17 -4.59 -4.82
CA ASN A 251 3.71 -5.74 -4.11
C ASN A 251 2.59 -6.73 -3.78
N ASN A 252 2.76 -7.98 -4.22
CA ASN A 252 1.87 -9.08 -3.92
C ASN A 252 0.36 -8.75 -4.15
N PRO A 253 -0.05 -8.09 -5.25
CA PRO A 253 -1.45 -7.76 -5.46
C PRO A 253 -2.31 -9.04 -5.62
N PRO A 254 -3.48 -9.13 -4.94
CA PRO A 254 -4.44 -10.21 -5.17
C PRO A 254 -5.20 -10.12 -6.51
N TYR A 255 -4.90 -9.11 -7.34
CA TYR A 255 -5.54 -8.91 -8.65
C TYR A 255 -5.37 -10.14 -9.54
N SER A 256 -6.47 -10.73 -9.98
CA SER A 256 -6.45 -11.93 -10.83
C SER A 256 -6.70 -11.55 -12.28
N LEU A 257 -5.99 -12.23 -13.18
CA LEU A 257 -6.24 -12.14 -14.63
C LEU A 257 -7.04 -13.32 -15.16
N GLU A 258 -7.33 -14.29 -14.30
CA GLU A 258 -8.11 -15.46 -14.63
C GLU A 258 -9.50 -15.36 -14.01
N GLU A 259 -10.35 -16.34 -14.32
CA GLU A 259 -11.63 -16.62 -13.65
C GLU A 259 -11.41 -17.81 -12.69
N PRO A 260 -10.88 -17.60 -11.47
CA PRO A 260 -10.68 -18.67 -10.50
C PRO A 260 -11.94 -19.52 -10.34
N PHE A 261 -11.84 -20.81 -10.64
CA PHE A 261 -12.99 -21.73 -10.56
C PHE A 261 -13.63 -21.77 -9.16
N ILE A 262 -12.84 -21.58 -8.09
CA ILE A 262 -13.38 -21.58 -6.73
C ILE A 262 -14.18 -20.30 -6.43
N GLU A 263 -13.83 -19.17 -7.05
CA GLU A 263 -14.55 -17.89 -6.91
C GLU A 263 -15.99 -18.00 -7.45
N THR A 264 -16.24 -18.83 -8.46
CA THR A 264 -17.59 -19.10 -8.99
C THR A 264 -18.55 -19.63 -7.92
N PHE A 265 -18.07 -20.35 -6.90
CA PHE A 265 -18.93 -20.83 -5.80
C PHE A 265 -19.35 -19.72 -4.82
N GLN A 266 -18.68 -18.56 -4.86
CA GLN A 266 -19.04 -17.37 -4.08
C GLN A 266 -19.83 -16.36 -4.91
N ALA A 267 -19.32 -16.02 -6.10
CA ALA A 267 -19.88 -14.97 -6.94
C ALA A 267 -20.94 -15.45 -7.94
N GLY A 268 -21.01 -16.75 -8.23
CA GLY A 268 -21.95 -17.28 -9.23
C GLY A 268 -21.80 -16.61 -10.59
N SER A 269 -22.92 -16.17 -11.18
CA SER A 269 -22.97 -15.44 -12.44
C SER A 269 -22.33 -14.04 -12.40
N GLU A 270 -22.14 -13.47 -11.20
CA GLU A 270 -21.60 -12.12 -11.00
C GLU A 270 -20.07 -12.07 -11.06
N GLN A 271 -19.40 -13.23 -11.16
CA GLN A 271 -17.95 -13.27 -11.35
C GLN A 271 -17.54 -12.46 -12.59
N GLN A 272 -16.60 -11.54 -12.42
CA GLN A 272 -16.04 -10.76 -13.53
C GLN A 272 -15.23 -11.65 -14.48
N THR A 273 -15.39 -11.46 -15.79
CA THR A 273 -14.66 -12.22 -16.80
C THR A 273 -13.16 -11.89 -16.81
N GLY A 274 -12.34 -12.84 -17.24
CA GLY A 274 -10.90 -12.63 -17.42
C GLY A 274 -10.59 -11.50 -18.40
N ALA A 275 -11.42 -11.35 -19.44
CA ALA A 275 -11.29 -10.28 -20.43
C ALA A 275 -11.51 -8.88 -19.81
N ALA A 276 -12.55 -8.71 -18.97
CA ALA A 276 -12.79 -7.45 -18.26
C ALA A 276 -11.68 -7.14 -17.24
N ARG A 277 -11.16 -8.17 -16.56
CA ARG A 277 -10.02 -8.04 -15.63
C ARG A 277 -8.75 -7.61 -16.36
N GLU A 278 -8.41 -8.25 -17.48
CA GLU A 278 -7.27 -7.85 -18.31
C GLU A 278 -7.43 -6.41 -18.80
N GLU A 279 -8.59 -6.07 -19.36
CA GLU A 279 -8.81 -4.76 -19.98
C GLU A 279 -8.80 -3.63 -18.94
N THR A 280 -9.38 -3.84 -17.76
CA THR A 280 -9.31 -2.87 -16.65
C THR A 280 -7.87 -2.59 -16.25
N LEU A 281 -7.06 -3.64 -16.03
CA LEU A 281 -5.64 -3.46 -15.65
C LEU A 281 -4.87 -2.75 -16.78
N ARG A 282 -5.11 -3.14 -18.03
CA ARG A 282 -4.49 -2.53 -19.21
C ARG A 282 -4.83 -1.05 -19.33
N LYS A 283 -6.10 -0.66 -19.20
CA LYS A 283 -6.52 0.75 -19.30
C LYS A 283 -5.91 1.60 -18.20
N ILE A 284 -5.90 1.11 -16.96
CA ILE A 284 -5.30 1.87 -15.85
C ILE A 284 -3.79 2.02 -16.05
N VAL A 285 -3.08 0.92 -16.35
CA VAL A 285 -1.61 0.93 -16.43
C VAL A 285 -1.10 1.53 -17.74
N ALA A 286 -1.54 0.99 -18.89
CA ALA A 286 -1.03 1.35 -20.20
C ALA A 286 -1.64 2.65 -20.75
N ASP A 287 -2.94 2.88 -20.57
CA ASP A 287 -3.60 4.07 -21.13
C ASP A 287 -3.47 5.30 -20.21
N PHE A 288 -3.11 5.12 -18.94
CA PHE A 288 -3.03 6.24 -17.99
C PHE A 288 -1.71 6.34 -17.20
N MET A 289 -1.36 5.35 -16.38
CA MET A 289 -0.22 5.48 -15.45
C MET A 289 1.12 5.66 -16.17
N THR A 290 1.30 5.02 -17.32
CA THR A 290 2.57 5.00 -18.06
C THR A 290 2.64 6.03 -19.20
N THR A 291 1.56 6.80 -19.44
CA THR A 291 1.50 7.80 -20.52
C THR A 291 2.10 9.13 -20.10
N SER A 292 2.68 9.87 -21.05
CA SER A 292 3.22 11.23 -20.83
C SER A 292 4.05 11.37 -19.53
N PRO A 293 5.11 10.56 -19.35
CA PRO A 293 5.97 10.63 -18.17
C PRO A 293 6.55 12.04 -18.00
N ALA A 294 6.67 12.50 -16.75
CA ALA A 294 7.34 13.75 -16.46
C ALA A 294 8.79 13.72 -16.94
N THR A 295 9.22 14.78 -17.62
CA THR A 295 10.57 14.93 -18.19
C THR A 295 11.37 16.05 -17.54
N VAL A 296 10.75 16.81 -16.63
CA VAL A 296 11.32 17.98 -15.96
C VAL A 296 11.44 17.72 -14.45
N PRO A 297 12.60 18.02 -13.82
CA PRO A 297 13.88 18.33 -14.47
C PRO A 297 14.37 17.13 -15.30
N ALA A 298 15.29 17.38 -16.24
CA ALA A 298 15.87 16.29 -17.02
C ALA A 298 16.69 15.37 -16.11
N PHE A 299 16.56 14.05 -16.27
CA PHE A 299 17.25 13.09 -15.38
C PHE A 299 18.78 13.29 -15.35
N ALA A 300 19.35 13.64 -16.50
CA ALA A 300 20.79 13.90 -16.64
C ALA A 300 21.27 15.15 -15.87
N THR A 301 20.37 16.09 -15.53
CA THR A 301 20.75 17.34 -14.86
C THR A 301 20.66 17.26 -13.34
N LEU A 302 20.20 16.14 -12.75
CA LEU A 302 20.07 15.96 -11.30
C LEU A 302 21.40 16.07 -10.52
N LYS A 303 22.55 15.92 -11.19
CA LYS A 303 23.87 16.14 -10.57
C LYS A 303 24.15 17.60 -10.26
N THR A 304 23.58 18.51 -11.05
CA THR A 304 23.83 19.96 -10.98
C THR A 304 22.62 20.76 -10.49
N GLU A 305 21.41 20.31 -10.80
CA GLU A 305 20.17 20.95 -10.36
C GLU A 305 19.73 20.49 -8.96
N GLY A 306 18.81 21.25 -8.35
CA GLY A 306 18.25 20.91 -7.05
C GLY A 306 19.23 21.03 -5.89
N GLU A 307 20.22 21.93 -6.01
CA GLU A 307 21.25 22.19 -5.00
C GLU A 307 22.07 20.92 -4.65
N GLY A 308 22.19 20.02 -5.63
CA GLY A 308 22.83 18.72 -5.46
C GLY A 308 21.92 17.70 -4.78
N VAL A 309 20.74 17.46 -5.36
CA VAL A 309 19.78 16.43 -4.88
C VAL A 309 20.42 15.03 -4.78
N VAL A 310 21.46 14.79 -5.58
CA VAL A 310 22.35 13.64 -5.51
C VAL A 310 23.72 14.02 -4.91
N GLY A 311 24.41 13.02 -4.36
CA GLY A 311 25.75 13.16 -3.80
C GLY A 311 26.85 13.31 -4.85
N ARG A 312 28.02 13.79 -4.42
CA ARG A 312 29.19 14.01 -5.29
C ARG A 312 29.70 12.74 -5.97
N THR A 313 29.53 11.59 -5.31
CA THR A 313 29.94 10.28 -5.81
C THR A 313 28.86 9.61 -6.65
N TRP A 314 27.79 10.33 -7.01
CA TRP A 314 26.75 9.80 -7.87
C TRP A 314 27.25 9.71 -9.31
N GLU A 315 27.40 8.47 -9.76
CA GLU A 315 27.84 8.10 -11.10
C GLU A 315 26.74 7.26 -11.76
N PRO A 316 25.79 7.90 -12.47
CA PRO A 316 24.57 7.22 -12.93
C PRO A 316 24.86 6.05 -13.88
N ALA A 317 25.79 6.21 -14.82
CA ALA A 317 26.13 5.16 -15.78
C ALA A 317 26.73 3.92 -15.10
N ALA A 318 27.67 4.12 -14.17
CA ALA A 318 28.33 3.03 -13.44
C ALA A 318 27.39 2.27 -12.49
N ARG A 319 26.22 2.85 -12.18
CA ARG A 319 25.22 2.29 -11.26
C ARG A 319 23.96 1.80 -11.97
N PHE A 320 23.97 1.75 -13.31
CA PHE A 320 22.82 1.44 -14.15
C PHE A 320 21.58 2.30 -13.81
N GLU A 321 21.79 3.57 -13.46
CA GLU A 321 20.69 4.48 -13.15
C GLU A 321 19.81 4.77 -14.36
N ARG A 322 18.53 4.97 -14.09
CA ARG A 322 17.53 5.27 -15.11
C ARG A 322 16.46 6.19 -14.57
N ASP A 323 15.83 6.90 -15.50
CA ASP A 323 14.63 7.66 -15.20
C ASP A 323 13.44 6.70 -15.06
N ASN A 324 12.88 6.63 -13.86
CA ASN A 324 11.76 5.74 -13.55
C ASN A 324 10.39 6.43 -13.66
N ARG A 325 10.33 7.71 -14.07
CA ARG A 325 9.06 8.42 -14.27
C ARG A 325 8.24 7.76 -15.38
N GLY A 326 6.95 7.57 -15.10
CA GLY A 326 5.97 6.81 -15.88
C GLY A 326 6.18 5.30 -15.90
N LYS A 327 6.85 4.70 -14.91
CA LYS A 327 7.01 3.23 -14.82
C LYS A 327 6.09 2.60 -13.79
N VAL A 328 5.70 1.35 -14.05
CA VAL A 328 4.97 0.50 -13.10
C VAL A 328 5.74 -0.79 -12.90
N PHE A 329 6.00 -1.15 -11.65
CA PHE A 329 6.70 -2.36 -11.26
C PHE A 329 5.75 -3.30 -10.52
N LEU A 330 5.73 -4.58 -10.91
CA LEU A 330 5.07 -5.66 -10.18
C LEU A 330 6.11 -6.49 -9.43
N TYR A 331 6.03 -6.51 -8.12
CA TYR A 331 6.82 -7.40 -7.27
C TYR A 331 5.92 -8.56 -6.86
N PHE A 332 6.34 -9.78 -7.23
CA PHE A 332 5.57 -10.99 -6.97
C PHE A 332 6.45 -12.08 -6.37
N SER A 333 5.83 -12.99 -5.62
CA SER A 333 6.51 -14.13 -5.01
C SER A 333 5.72 -15.42 -5.23
N PRO A 334 6.31 -16.45 -5.86
CA PRO A 334 5.66 -17.76 -5.98
C PRO A 334 5.59 -18.52 -4.65
N ASP A 335 6.27 -18.03 -3.61
CA ASP A 335 6.19 -18.56 -2.25
C ASP A 335 5.05 -17.92 -1.44
N ASP A 336 4.36 -16.90 -1.98
CA ASP A 336 3.20 -16.27 -1.35
C ASP A 336 1.99 -17.22 -1.33
N ALA A 337 1.66 -17.72 -0.14
CA ALA A 337 0.57 -18.65 0.08
C ALA A 337 -0.80 -17.98 0.22
N THR A 338 -0.85 -16.66 0.41
CA THR A 338 -2.11 -15.90 0.58
C THR A 338 -2.72 -15.57 -0.76
N VAL A 339 -2.01 -14.84 -1.63
CA VAL A 339 -2.56 -14.50 -2.96
C VAL A 339 -2.43 -15.65 -3.95
N GLY A 340 -1.66 -16.67 -3.58
CA GLY A 340 -1.60 -17.96 -4.24
C GLY A 340 -2.69 -18.93 -3.82
N LEU A 341 -3.77 -18.52 -3.12
CA LEU A 341 -4.92 -19.39 -2.85
C LEU A 341 -5.75 -19.66 -4.13
N PRO A 342 -6.42 -20.83 -4.26
CA PRO A 342 -7.02 -21.21 -5.54
C PRO A 342 -8.26 -20.39 -5.92
N ASN A 343 -8.87 -19.68 -4.97
CA ASN A 343 -9.92 -18.69 -5.20
C ASN A 343 -9.39 -17.28 -5.54
N ILE A 344 -8.08 -17.03 -5.40
CA ILE A 344 -7.46 -15.72 -5.68
C ILE A 344 -6.62 -15.81 -6.96
N GLN A 345 -5.55 -16.62 -6.93
CA GLN A 345 -4.60 -16.78 -8.04
C GLN A 345 -4.09 -15.44 -8.60
N GLY A 346 -3.73 -14.52 -7.70
CA GLY A 346 -3.39 -13.14 -8.04
C GLY A 346 -2.06 -13.00 -8.77
N ILE A 347 -1.88 -11.92 -9.54
CA ILE A 347 -0.60 -11.60 -10.22
C ILE A 347 0.55 -11.37 -9.24
N GLY A 348 0.25 -11.08 -7.96
CA GLY A 348 1.23 -11.00 -6.88
C GLY A 348 1.88 -12.34 -6.50
N TRP A 349 1.31 -13.45 -6.94
CA TRP A 349 1.87 -14.79 -6.69
C TRP A 349 2.75 -15.27 -7.84
N TRP A 350 2.33 -15.07 -9.08
CA TRP A 350 2.97 -15.67 -10.26
C TRP A 350 3.27 -14.71 -11.40
N GLY A 351 3.12 -13.41 -11.18
CA GLY A 351 3.37 -12.39 -12.19
C GLY A 351 2.37 -12.43 -13.35
N VAL A 352 2.66 -11.60 -14.36
CA VAL A 352 1.88 -11.50 -15.60
C VAL A 352 2.50 -12.36 -16.69
N TYR A 353 1.67 -13.07 -17.47
CA TYR A 353 2.11 -13.80 -18.66
C TYR A 353 2.47 -12.83 -19.79
N GLU A 354 3.22 -13.33 -20.77
CA GLU A 354 3.89 -12.50 -21.78
C GLU A 354 2.92 -11.65 -22.60
N ASP A 355 1.83 -12.22 -23.11
CA ASP A 355 0.85 -11.47 -23.91
C ASP A 355 0.26 -10.30 -23.11
N MET A 356 -0.06 -10.51 -21.83
CA MET A 356 -0.55 -9.44 -20.97
C MET A 356 0.55 -8.42 -20.64
N ARG A 357 1.79 -8.86 -20.42
CA ARG A 357 2.94 -7.96 -20.23
C ARG A 357 3.13 -7.05 -21.45
N VAL A 358 2.97 -7.57 -22.67
CA VAL A 358 3.01 -6.79 -23.91
C VAL A 358 1.84 -5.78 -23.96
N LYS A 359 0.63 -6.19 -23.58
CA LYS A 359 -0.54 -5.27 -23.48
C LYS A 359 -0.32 -4.14 -22.46
N LEU A 360 0.40 -4.41 -21.36
CA LEU A 360 0.74 -3.42 -20.34
C LEU A 360 1.83 -2.42 -20.79
N GLY A 361 2.50 -2.70 -21.91
CA GLY A 361 3.43 -1.78 -22.56
C GLY A 361 4.87 -1.87 -22.06
N SER A 362 5.76 -1.10 -22.72
CA SER A 362 7.21 -1.14 -22.49
C SER A 362 7.68 -0.53 -21.17
N ARG A 363 6.79 0.16 -20.44
CA ARG A 363 7.06 0.80 -19.15
C ARG A 363 6.55 -0.02 -17.96
N PHE A 364 6.04 -1.22 -18.20
CA PHE A 364 5.67 -2.18 -17.18
C PHE A 364 6.79 -3.21 -16.96
N PHE A 365 7.15 -3.42 -15.70
CA PHE A 365 8.25 -4.29 -15.29
C PHE A 365 7.79 -5.25 -14.19
N GLN A 366 8.32 -6.46 -14.14
CA GLN A 366 8.08 -7.39 -13.04
C GLN A 366 9.36 -8.00 -12.48
N ARG A 367 9.42 -8.11 -11.16
CA ARG A 367 10.50 -8.75 -10.39
C ARG A 367 9.93 -9.91 -9.57
N MET A 368 10.65 -11.01 -9.57
CA MET A 368 10.29 -12.21 -8.82
C MET A 368 11.15 -12.33 -7.56
N PHE A 369 10.50 -12.36 -6.40
CA PHE A 369 11.14 -12.60 -5.11
C PHE A 369 10.91 -14.06 -4.75
N THR A 370 11.98 -14.82 -4.53
CA THR A 370 11.88 -16.27 -4.24
C THR A 370 12.69 -16.63 -3.01
N SER A 371 12.11 -17.45 -2.14
CA SER A 371 12.83 -17.96 -0.97
C SER A 371 14.02 -18.81 -1.42
N PRO A 372 15.22 -18.60 -0.85
CA PRO A 372 16.38 -19.44 -1.14
C PRO A 372 16.20 -20.88 -0.66
N LYS A 373 15.20 -21.13 0.20
CA LYS A 373 14.81 -22.45 0.70
C LYS A 373 13.58 -23.03 -0.01
N GLY A 374 12.95 -22.25 -0.90
CA GLY A 374 11.71 -22.60 -1.59
C GLY A 374 11.91 -23.51 -2.82
N LYS A 375 10.81 -23.85 -3.49
CA LYS A 375 10.82 -24.70 -4.70
C LYS A 375 11.39 -23.99 -5.93
N ASN A 376 11.43 -22.67 -5.91
CA ASN A 376 11.94 -21.84 -6.98
C ASN A 376 13.34 -21.25 -6.66
N LYS A 377 14.10 -21.90 -5.75
CA LYS A 377 15.43 -21.44 -5.30
C LYS A 377 16.47 -21.28 -6.41
N ASP A 378 16.27 -21.96 -7.54
CA ASP A 378 17.14 -21.87 -8.73
C ASP A 378 16.88 -20.60 -9.56
N ALA A 379 15.90 -19.78 -9.17
CA ALA A 379 15.70 -18.45 -9.73
C ALA A 379 16.97 -17.61 -9.58
N TRP A 380 17.21 -16.79 -10.60
CA TRP A 380 18.32 -15.84 -10.58
C TRP A 380 18.07 -14.76 -9.53
N GLN A 381 19.17 -14.10 -9.15
CA GLN A 381 19.14 -13.01 -8.18
C GLN A 381 18.24 -11.87 -8.68
N ILE A 382 17.59 -11.19 -7.74
CA ILE A 382 16.86 -9.96 -8.03
C ILE A 382 17.86 -8.94 -8.55
N GLY A 383 17.52 -8.34 -9.69
CA GLY A 383 18.40 -7.38 -10.37
C GLY A 383 19.37 -8.00 -11.37
N ALA A 384 19.29 -9.31 -11.64
CA ALA A 384 19.91 -9.90 -12.82
C ALA A 384 19.34 -9.30 -14.12
N ALA A 385 20.05 -9.47 -15.23
CA ALA A 385 19.55 -9.09 -16.55
C ALA A 385 18.24 -9.86 -16.88
N PRO A 386 17.32 -9.28 -17.67
CA PRO A 386 16.04 -9.91 -18.01
C PRO A 386 16.15 -11.34 -18.51
N TYR A 387 15.27 -12.22 -18.03
CA TYR A 387 15.32 -13.66 -18.33
C TYR A 387 13.93 -14.31 -18.30
N GLU A 388 13.78 -15.42 -19.01
CA GLU A 388 12.61 -16.30 -18.88
C GLU A 388 12.84 -17.31 -17.75
N PHE A 389 11.83 -17.50 -16.91
CA PHE A 389 11.85 -18.50 -15.84
C PHE A 389 10.60 -19.35 -15.85
N LYS A 390 10.75 -20.66 -15.60
CA LYS A 390 9.63 -21.57 -15.40
C LYS A 390 9.35 -21.68 -13.91
N ILE A 391 8.30 -21.01 -13.45
CA ILE A 391 7.84 -21.07 -12.07
C ILE A 391 7.23 -22.44 -11.82
N HIS A 392 7.68 -23.13 -10.78
CA HIS A 392 7.16 -24.42 -10.35
C HIS A 392 6.25 -24.26 -9.14
N PHE A 393 5.08 -24.90 -9.18
CA PHE A 393 4.12 -24.84 -8.09
C PHE A 393 3.37 -26.16 -7.91
N LYS A 394 2.94 -26.44 -6.67
CA LYS A 394 2.17 -27.63 -6.30
C LYS A 394 1.13 -27.25 -5.23
N TRP A 395 -0.15 -27.44 -5.54
CA TRP A 395 -1.23 -27.39 -4.53
C TRP A 395 -1.09 -28.54 -3.52
N ASN A 396 -1.66 -28.36 -2.32
CA ASN A 396 -1.68 -29.39 -1.27
C ASN A 396 -2.24 -30.74 -1.74
N VAL A 397 -3.08 -30.74 -2.79
CA VAL A 397 -3.57 -31.93 -3.49
C VAL A 397 -3.31 -31.77 -4.99
N GLY A 398 -2.42 -32.58 -5.57
CA GLY A 398 -2.22 -32.63 -7.03
C GLY A 398 -0.77 -32.65 -7.53
N HIS A 399 -0.64 -32.59 -8.86
CA HIS A 399 0.64 -32.57 -9.58
C HIS A 399 1.32 -31.21 -9.49
N THR A 400 2.65 -31.21 -9.55
CA THR A 400 3.41 -29.96 -9.73
C THR A 400 3.22 -29.52 -11.17
N PHE A 401 2.71 -28.31 -11.39
CA PHE A 401 2.65 -27.69 -12.70
C PHE A 401 3.61 -26.50 -12.74
N GLY A 402 3.97 -26.07 -13.93
CA GLY A 402 4.84 -24.91 -14.07
C GLY A 402 4.47 -24.05 -15.26
N ARG A 403 4.63 -22.74 -15.08
CA ARG A 403 4.29 -21.73 -16.08
C ARG A 403 5.50 -20.83 -16.32
N LYS A 404 5.71 -20.46 -17.58
CA LYS A 404 6.79 -19.54 -17.97
C LYS A 404 6.40 -18.10 -17.68
N ARG A 405 7.36 -17.31 -17.22
CA ARG A 405 7.25 -15.87 -17.02
C ARG A 405 8.53 -15.20 -17.49
N PHE A 406 8.38 -14.06 -18.15
CA PHE A 406 9.50 -13.21 -18.50
C PHE A 406 9.73 -12.18 -17.40
N ILE A 407 10.83 -12.34 -16.66
CA ILE A 407 11.25 -11.44 -15.59
C ILE A 407 12.01 -10.30 -16.25
N ASN A 408 11.30 -9.21 -16.55
CA ASN A 408 11.83 -8.09 -17.32
C ASN A 408 12.32 -6.92 -16.46
N GLY A 409 12.29 -7.02 -15.12
CA GLY A 409 12.82 -6.01 -14.22
C GLY A 409 14.25 -5.61 -14.59
N GLU A 410 14.50 -4.30 -14.66
CA GLU A 410 15.79 -3.77 -15.10
C GLU A 410 16.93 -4.21 -14.17
N GLN A 411 18.13 -4.35 -14.74
CA GLN A 411 19.31 -4.77 -13.99
C GLN A 411 19.61 -3.81 -12.83
N LEU A 412 20.01 -4.37 -11.68
CA LEU A 412 20.48 -3.61 -10.53
C LEU A 412 22.01 -3.65 -10.49
N ASN A 413 22.63 -2.61 -9.91
CA ASN A 413 24.07 -2.54 -9.76
C ASN A 413 24.64 -3.75 -9.00
N VAL A 414 23.94 -4.16 -7.94
CA VAL A 414 24.29 -5.33 -7.14
C VAL A 414 23.08 -6.26 -7.08
N PRO A 415 23.03 -7.32 -7.90
CA PRO A 415 22.01 -8.34 -7.77
C PRO A 415 22.10 -9.04 -6.41
N PHE A 416 20.97 -9.43 -5.84
CA PHE A 416 20.93 -10.07 -4.53
C PHE A 416 19.90 -11.20 -4.45
N ARG A 417 20.08 -12.12 -3.50
CA ARG A 417 19.05 -13.12 -3.17
C ARG A 417 18.16 -12.52 -2.07
N PRO A 418 16.83 -12.49 -2.25
CA PRO A 418 15.94 -11.99 -1.22
C PRO A 418 15.94 -12.93 -0.01
N ASP A 419 15.77 -12.37 1.17
CA ASP A 419 15.47 -13.12 2.38
C ASP A 419 13.98 -12.98 2.69
N MET A 420 13.23 -14.04 2.41
CA MET A 420 11.78 -14.05 2.62
C MET A 420 11.39 -14.22 4.09
N GLY A 421 12.37 -14.28 5.00
CA GLY A 421 12.16 -14.45 6.44
C GLY A 421 12.07 -15.91 6.86
N GLU A 422 11.91 -16.11 8.16
CA GLU A 422 11.73 -17.45 8.73
C GLU A 422 10.38 -18.06 8.36
N ALA A 423 10.29 -19.39 8.40
CA ALA A 423 9.04 -20.10 8.13
C ALA A 423 8.01 -19.95 9.26
N ARG A 424 8.45 -19.47 10.44
CA ARG A 424 7.60 -19.16 11.59
C ARG A 424 7.64 -17.67 11.85
N LEU A 425 6.50 -17.07 12.19
CA LEU A 425 6.37 -15.67 12.57
C LEU A 425 5.92 -15.59 14.03
N GLU A 426 6.62 -14.79 14.82
CA GLU A 426 6.17 -14.40 16.15
C GLU A 426 5.01 -13.40 16.03
N ASN A 427 3.96 -13.58 16.83
CA ASN A 427 2.83 -12.65 16.85
C ASN A 427 3.20 -11.35 17.57
N GLY A 428 2.86 -10.22 16.97
CA GLY A 428 2.94 -8.92 17.62
C GLY A 428 1.83 -8.71 18.67
N PRO A 429 1.87 -7.60 19.43
CA PRO A 429 0.81 -7.21 20.35
C PRO A 429 -0.57 -7.08 19.68
N ILE A 430 -0.62 -6.69 18.41
CA ILE A 430 -1.86 -6.46 17.67
C ILE A 430 -2.43 -7.78 17.13
N ASP A 431 -1.58 -8.65 16.57
CA ASP A 431 -1.94 -10.04 16.25
C ASP A 431 -2.50 -10.76 17.47
N ALA A 432 -1.86 -10.56 18.64
CA ALA A 432 -2.32 -11.15 19.89
C ALA A 432 -3.68 -10.62 20.35
N ALA A 433 -3.93 -9.32 20.17
CA ALA A 433 -5.26 -8.75 20.42
C ALA A 433 -6.32 -9.37 19.48
N ILE A 434 -6.01 -9.54 18.20
CA ILE A 434 -6.90 -10.23 17.24
C ILE A 434 -7.13 -11.68 17.67
N GLY A 435 -6.05 -12.43 17.93
CA GLY A 435 -6.08 -13.83 18.33
C GLY A 435 -6.89 -14.08 19.60
N ALA A 436 -6.82 -13.17 20.58
CA ALA A 436 -7.61 -13.25 21.81
C ALA A 436 -9.12 -13.10 21.59
N THR A 437 -9.53 -12.38 20.54
CA THR A 437 -10.96 -12.26 20.14
C THR A 437 -11.43 -13.40 19.24
N SER A 438 -10.53 -14.27 18.80
CA SER A 438 -10.84 -15.30 17.81
C SER A 438 -11.97 -16.21 18.30
N PRO A 439 -13.04 -16.39 17.52
CA PRO A 439 -14.17 -17.25 17.90
C PRO A 439 -13.89 -18.74 17.70
N TYR A 440 -12.72 -19.10 17.15
CA TYR A 440 -12.34 -20.49 16.95
C TYR A 440 -11.95 -21.13 18.28
N THR A 441 -12.41 -22.36 18.50
CA THR A 441 -12.13 -23.14 19.72
C THR A 441 -11.60 -24.53 19.40
N LYS A 442 -11.30 -24.82 18.12
CA LYS A 442 -11.14 -26.18 17.62
C LYS A 442 -9.98 -26.94 18.26
N LYS A 443 -9.03 -26.23 18.89
CA LYS A 443 -7.89 -26.83 19.60
C LYS A 443 -7.80 -26.48 21.10
N GLY A 444 -8.78 -25.76 21.65
CA GLY A 444 -8.73 -25.31 23.05
C GLY A 444 -7.50 -24.44 23.38
N GLN A 445 -6.92 -23.79 22.37
CA GLN A 445 -5.73 -22.92 22.45
C GLN A 445 -5.95 -21.58 21.74
N GLU A 446 -7.16 -21.35 21.23
CA GLU A 446 -7.55 -20.19 20.43
C GLU A 446 -8.50 -19.30 21.24
N GLY A 447 -8.58 -18.01 20.89
CA GLY A 447 -9.34 -17.04 21.67
C GLY A 447 -8.81 -16.91 23.10
N MET A 448 -9.73 -16.60 24.01
CA MET A 448 -9.53 -16.56 25.45
C MET A 448 -9.91 -17.91 26.07
N LEU A 449 -9.04 -18.51 26.89
CA LEU A 449 -9.31 -19.80 27.53
C LEU A 449 -10.10 -19.63 28.85
N PRO A 450 -10.80 -20.68 29.32
CA PRO A 450 -11.45 -20.65 30.63
C PRO A 450 -10.44 -20.33 31.74
N GLY A 451 -10.68 -19.25 32.49
CA GLY A 451 -9.82 -18.80 33.58
C GLY A 451 -8.73 -17.79 33.17
N ASP A 452 -8.54 -17.54 31.87
CA ASP A 452 -7.66 -16.46 31.40
C ASP A 452 -8.23 -15.09 31.82
N THR A 453 -7.36 -14.20 32.30
CA THR A 453 -7.59 -12.76 32.17
C THR A 453 -7.31 -12.32 30.72
N ALA A 454 -7.84 -11.16 30.31
CA ALA A 454 -7.60 -10.61 28.97
C ALA A 454 -6.10 -10.46 28.68
N GLU A 455 -5.34 -9.97 29.65
CA GLU A 455 -3.90 -9.77 29.56
C GLU A 455 -3.15 -11.11 29.44
N GLN A 456 -3.54 -12.13 30.21
CA GLN A 456 -2.96 -13.48 30.09
C GLN A 456 -3.22 -14.11 28.72
N ALA A 457 -4.43 -13.97 28.18
CA ALA A 457 -4.74 -14.49 26.85
C ALA A 457 -3.88 -13.83 25.76
N LYS A 458 -3.74 -12.50 25.79
CA LYS A 458 -2.90 -11.76 24.84
C LYS A 458 -1.42 -12.12 24.98
N ALA A 459 -0.89 -12.19 26.20
CA ALA A 459 0.49 -12.62 26.44
C ALA A 459 0.74 -14.04 25.88
N ARG A 460 -0.20 -14.97 26.07
CA ARG A 460 -0.13 -16.32 25.49
C ARG A 460 -0.08 -16.29 23.96
N TRP A 461 -0.86 -15.42 23.32
CA TRP A 461 -0.83 -15.25 21.87
C TRP A 461 0.48 -14.61 21.36
N MET A 462 1.05 -13.65 22.08
CA MET A 462 2.37 -13.07 21.75
C MET A 462 3.52 -14.08 21.86
N ASN A 463 3.35 -15.14 22.64
CA ASN A 463 4.31 -16.25 22.76
C ASN A 463 4.11 -17.36 21.72
N ARG A 464 3.14 -17.20 20.81
CA ARG A 464 2.80 -18.22 19.82
C ARG A 464 3.47 -17.89 18.48
N ASP A 465 4.09 -18.90 17.90
CA ASP A 465 4.53 -18.89 16.51
C ASP A 465 3.36 -19.23 15.57
N GLY A 466 3.21 -18.45 14.51
CA GLY A 466 2.38 -18.75 13.34
C GLY A 466 3.21 -19.29 12.16
N GLU A 467 2.56 -19.92 11.18
CA GLU A 467 3.20 -20.22 9.90
C GLU A 467 3.32 -18.96 9.05
N ASN A 468 4.47 -18.74 8.42
CA ASN A 468 4.67 -17.61 7.52
C ASN A 468 4.05 -17.89 6.15
N SER A 469 3.01 -17.13 5.77
CA SER A 469 2.42 -17.21 4.42
C SER A 469 3.31 -16.58 3.33
N TYR A 470 4.37 -15.90 3.73
CA TYR A 470 5.28 -15.09 2.91
C TYR A 470 4.62 -13.91 2.18
N HIS A 471 3.35 -13.61 2.49
CA HIS A 471 2.59 -12.57 1.80
C HIS A 471 3.20 -11.19 1.96
N SER A 472 3.47 -10.81 3.20
CA SER A 472 4.08 -9.51 3.53
C SER A 472 5.61 -9.53 3.50
N SER A 473 6.26 -10.66 3.16
CA SER A 473 7.72 -10.82 3.25
C SER A 473 8.52 -9.87 2.37
N ILE A 474 7.97 -9.43 1.23
CA ILE A 474 8.64 -8.44 0.38
C ILE A 474 8.74 -7.10 1.11
N VAL A 475 7.64 -6.61 1.65
CA VAL A 475 7.54 -5.27 2.27
C VAL A 475 8.00 -5.23 3.73
N SER A 476 7.97 -6.37 4.42
CA SER A 476 8.35 -6.51 5.83
C SER A 476 9.84 -6.77 6.04
N ASN A 477 10.65 -6.72 4.98
CA ASN A 477 12.10 -6.82 5.06
C ASN A 477 12.74 -5.52 4.52
N PRO A 478 13.45 -4.75 5.36
CA PRO A 478 14.09 -3.51 4.93
C PRO A 478 15.12 -3.74 3.81
N ASP A 479 15.81 -4.89 3.77
CA ASP A 479 16.81 -5.20 2.75
C ASP A 479 16.20 -5.25 1.35
N HIS A 480 14.97 -5.73 1.22
CA HIS A 480 14.26 -5.76 -0.06
C HIS A 480 13.99 -4.34 -0.56
N THR A 481 13.60 -3.45 0.36
CA THR A 481 13.34 -2.05 0.02
C THR A 481 14.63 -1.31 -0.29
N GLU A 482 15.69 -1.54 0.50
CA GLU A 482 17.01 -0.95 0.29
C GLU A 482 17.63 -1.36 -1.05
N LYS A 483 17.61 -2.65 -1.36
CA LYS A 483 18.36 -3.21 -2.48
C LYS A 483 17.59 -3.24 -3.79
N ALA A 484 16.25 -3.27 -3.77
CA ALA A 484 15.41 -3.27 -4.98
C ALA A 484 14.55 -2.00 -5.09
N THR A 485 13.62 -1.80 -4.14
CA THR A 485 12.60 -0.74 -4.27
C THR A 485 13.19 0.65 -4.39
N ALA A 486 14.24 0.97 -3.62
CA ALA A 486 14.93 2.25 -3.67
C ALA A 486 15.56 2.56 -5.04
N TYR A 487 15.83 1.54 -5.86
CA TYR A 487 16.35 1.67 -7.23
C TYR A 487 15.25 1.73 -8.31
N ASP A 488 14.04 1.31 -7.97
CA ASP A 488 12.90 1.32 -8.89
C ASP A 488 12.01 2.56 -8.71
N VAL A 489 12.04 3.24 -7.56
CA VAL A 489 11.39 4.54 -7.39
C VAL A 489 11.99 5.61 -8.33
N CYS A 490 11.19 6.58 -8.77
CA CYS A 490 11.70 7.77 -9.43
C CYS A 490 12.39 8.70 -8.43
N ILE A 491 13.32 9.47 -8.99
CA ILE A 491 14.05 10.55 -8.32
C ILE A 491 13.96 11.81 -9.19
N GLY A 492 13.99 12.96 -8.55
CA GLY A 492 13.95 14.28 -9.14
C GLY A 492 14.24 15.31 -8.05
N ILE A 493 13.60 16.49 -8.10
CA ILE A 493 13.76 17.55 -7.10
C ILE A 493 12.42 17.76 -6.41
N SER A 494 12.37 17.46 -5.12
CA SER A 494 11.19 17.76 -4.30
C SER A 494 11.17 19.24 -3.92
N GLU A 495 10.21 19.99 -4.45
CA GLU A 495 10.02 21.41 -4.07
C GLU A 495 9.28 21.51 -2.73
N ILE A 496 8.47 20.51 -2.39
CA ILE A 496 7.77 20.43 -1.10
C ILE A 496 8.75 20.32 0.08
N LEU A 497 9.91 19.69 -0.11
CA LEU A 497 10.92 19.45 0.93
C LEU A 497 12.23 20.22 0.71
N LYS A 498 12.24 21.28 -0.12
CA LYS A 498 13.45 21.99 -0.53
C LYS A 498 14.14 22.79 0.59
N THR A 499 13.40 23.34 1.55
CA THR A 499 13.91 24.35 2.51
C THR A 499 13.84 23.95 3.98
N ASN A 500 13.79 22.65 4.31
CA ASN A 500 13.45 22.16 5.66
C ASN A 500 12.09 22.60 6.20
N ASN A 501 11.27 23.22 5.36
CA ASN A 501 9.91 23.53 5.73
C ASN A 501 9.10 22.23 5.75
N VAL A 502 9.05 21.59 6.91
CA VAL A 502 8.30 20.35 7.13
C VAL A 502 6.79 20.57 7.19
N LYS A 503 6.32 21.83 7.12
CA LYS A 503 4.89 22.16 7.20
C LYS A 503 4.08 21.40 6.15
N TRP A 504 4.53 21.43 4.89
CA TRP A 504 3.82 20.74 3.81
C TRP A 504 3.86 19.21 3.94
N ILE A 505 5.01 18.60 4.27
CA ILE A 505 5.06 17.15 4.42
C ILE A 505 4.24 16.68 5.64
N ASN A 506 4.22 17.46 6.72
CA ASN A 506 3.41 17.17 7.90
C ASN A 506 1.90 17.28 7.57
N PHE A 507 1.51 18.29 6.78
CA PHE A 507 0.16 18.40 6.27
C PHE A 507 -0.22 17.19 5.40
N LEU A 508 0.64 16.80 4.45
CA LEU A 508 0.37 15.66 3.56
C LEU A 508 0.30 14.33 4.33
N ARG A 509 1.15 14.13 5.35
CA ARG A 509 1.07 12.98 6.27
C ARG A 509 -0.23 12.97 7.05
N ALA A 510 -0.69 14.13 7.55
CA ALA A 510 -1.98 14.25 8.21
C ALA A 510 -3.16 13.94 7.27
N VAL A 511 -3.10 14.36 6.00
CA VAL A 511 -4.12 14.01 4.99
C VAL A 511 -4.11 12.52 4.66
N ALA A 512 -2.92 11.92 4.57
CA ALA A 512 -2.73 10.50 4.28
C ALA A 512 -3.18 9.58 5.43
N ASP A 513 -3.18 10.07 6.67
CA ASP A 513 -3.68 9.34 7.82
C ASP A 513 -5.20 9.55 8.00
N TRP A 514 -6.00 8.50 7.76
CA TRP A 514 -7.45 8.59 7.94
C TRP A 514 -7.88 8.85 9.38
N ARG A 515 -6.98 8.64 10.34
CA ARG A 515 -7.23 8.79 11.78
C ARG A 515 -7.07 10.23 12.26
N THR A 516 -6.59 11.12 11.40
CA THR A 516 -6.32 12.52 11.75
C THR A 516 -7.57 13.22 12.27
N ASN A 517 -7.45 13.76 13.47
CA ASN A 517 -8.52 14.48 14.16
C ASN A 517 -8.50 15.98 13.78
N TRP A 518 -8.99 16.33 12.58
CA TRP A 518 -8.87 17.69 12.04
C TRP A 518 -9.58 18.77 12.86
N HIS A 519 -10.74 18.42 13.45
CA HIS A 519 -11.63 19.39 14.12
C HIS A 519 -11.95 19.05 15.57
N GLY A 520 -11.49 17.91 16.08
CA GLY A 520 -11.80 17.48 17.45
C GLY A 520 -10.83 18.03 18.49
N SER A 521 -11.25 17.92 19.74
CA SER A 521 -10.36 18.03 20.89
C SER A 521 -9.83 16.64 21.27
N ALA A 522 -8.75 16.61 22.04
CA ALA A 522 -8.29 15.41 22.74
C ALA A 522 -7.95 15.84 24.17
N ASP A 523 -8.60 15.28 25.17
CA ASP A 523 -8.20 15.49 26.56
C ASP A 523 -6.99 14.61 26.87
N GLU A 524 -5.80 15.21 26.93
CA GLU A 524 -4.56 14.52 27.28
C GLU A 524 -4.61 13.91 28.70
N LYS A 525 -5.57 14.31 29.55
CA LYS A 525 -5.67 13.87 30.94
C LYS A 525 -6.70 12.75 31.17
N GLY A 526 -7.53 12.44 30.18
CA GLY A 526 -8.54 11.38 30.27
C GLY A 526 -7.97 10.03 29.86
N ALA A 527 -7.82 9.10 30.80
CA ALA A 527 -7.45 7.71 30.50
C ALA A 527 -8.49 6.99 29.58
N ASP A 528 -9.67 7.59 29.41
CA ASP A 528 -10.82 7.02 28.71
C ASP A 528 -11.07 7.62 27.29
N GLU A 529 -10.30 8.61 26.82
CA GLU A 529 -10.50 9.21 25.49
C GLU A 529 -9.61 8.55 24.40
N ALA A 530 -10.27 7.90 23.43
CA ALA A 530 -9.60 7.13 22.39
C ALA A 530 -9.14 7.95 21.17
N SER A 531 -9.54 9.22 21.07
CA SER A 531 -9.22 10.14 19.96
C SER A 531 -7.71 10.44 19.84
N PHE A 532 -7.23 10.63 18.61
CA PHE A 532 -5.89 11.18 18.36
C PHE A 532 -5.88 12.70 18.58
N PRO A 533 -4.75 13.29 19.02
CA PRO A 533 -4.65 14.74 19.13
C PRO A 533 -4.80 15.41 17.75
N PRO A 534 -5.37 16.63 17.70
CA PRO A 534 -5.45 17.36 16.45
C PRO A 534 -4.06 17.75 15.94
N PRO A 535 -3.88 17.96 14.62
CA PRO A 535 -2.66 18.53 14.08
C PRO A 535 -2.36 19.91 14.68
N ALA A 536 -1.11 20.34 14.56
CA ALA A 536 -0.72 21.68 14.99
C ALA A 536 -1.58 22.76 14.29
N PRO A 537 -1.92 23.88 14.96
CA PRO A 537 -2.85 24.89 14.44
C PRO A 537 -2.48 25.41 13.04
N GLU A 538 -1.20 25.56 12.75
CA GLU A 538 -0.69 26.00 11.44
C GLU A 538 -0.89 24.97 10.32
N ILE A 539 -1.01 23.69 10.67
CA ILE A 539 -1.35 22.59 9.75
C ILE A 539 -2.85 22.58 9.50
N VAL A 540 -3.66 22.76 10.54
CA VAL A 540 -5.13 22.90 10.40
C VAL A 540 -5.47 24.11 9.53
N ALA A 541 -4.81 25.25 9.75
CA ALA A 541 -5.02 26.47 8.95
C ALA A 541 -4.75 26.27 7.45
N MET A 542 -3.86 25.34 7.06
CA MET A 542 -3.62 25.03 5.64
C MET A 542 -4.86 24.42 4.98
N LEU A 543 -5.62 23.59 5.71
CA LEU A 543 -6.82 22.95 5.19
C LEU A 543 -7.80 24.02 4.68
N ASP A 544 -7.93 25.12 5.41
CA ASP A 544 -8.87 26.19 5.09
C ASP A 544 -8.36 27.21 4.08
N ALA A 545 -7.05 27.47 4.07
CA ALA A 545 -6.46 28.53 3.26
C ALA A 545 -5.88 28.04 1.91
N GLU A 546 -5.32 26.83 1.86
CA GLU A 546 -4.46 26.38 0.75
C GLU A 546 -5.10 25.25 -0.10
N ILE A 547 -6.12 24.56 0.42
CA ILE A 547 -6.72 23.38 -0.21
C ILE A 547 -8.04 23.71 -0.92
N ASP A 548 -8.20 23.17 -2.12
CA ASP A 548 -9.42 23.33 -2.93
C ASP A 548 -10.64 22.70 -2.26
N ALA A 549 -11.81 23.29 -2.50
CA ALA A 549 -13.07 22.87 -1.88
C ALA A 549 -13.34 21.37 -2.04
N ARG A 550 -13.10 20.81 -3.24
CA ARG A 550 -13.28 19.37 -3.52
C ARG A 550 -12.37 18.48 -2.68
N ASP A 551 -11.09 18.84 -2.55
CA ASP A 551 -10.15 18.02 -1.79
C ASP A 551 -10.36 18.20 -0.27
N ARG A 552 -10.79 19.39 0.15
CA ARG A 552 -11.23 19.66 1.52
C ARG A 552 -12.47 18.85 1.91
N GLU A 553 -13.44 18.73 1.00
CA GLU A 553 -14.62 17.88 1.18
C GLU A 553 -14.24 16.41 1.40
N VAL A 554 -13.25 15.89 0.66
CA VAL A 554 -12.74 14.52 0.87
C VAL A 554 -12.07 14.37 2.23
N ILE A 555 -11.26 15.36 2.65
CA ILE A 555 -10.59 15.36 3.96
C ILE A 555 -11.61 15.39 5.10
N ASN A 556 -12.58 16.31 5.04
CA ASN A 556 -13.63 16.46 6.05
C ASN A 556 -14.58 15.27 6.07
N GLY A 557 -14.98 14.76 4.89
CA GLY A 557 -15.79 13.55 4.79
C GLY A 557 -15.11 12.35 5.44
N ASN A 558 -13.81 12.18 5.24
CA ASN A 558 -13.04 11.16 5.96
C ASN A 558 -13.01 11.40 7.47
N PHE A 559 -12.81 12.65 7.91
CA PHE A 559 -12.86 12.99 9.32
C PHE A 559 -14.19 12.59 9.96
N HIS A 560 -15.32 12.96 9.33
CA HIS A 560 -16.65 12.59 9.85
C HIS A 560 -16.93 11.09 9.78
N TYR A 561 -16.33 10.38 8.81
CA TYR A 561 -16.41 8.92 8.74
C TYR A 561 -15.65 8.25 9.88
N HIS A 562 -14.39 8.59 10.13
CA HIS A 562 -13.53 7.87 11.07
C HIS A 562 -13.68 8.35 12.53
N ALA A 563 -13.63 9.67 12.75
CA ALA A 563 -13.47 10.24 14.08
C ALA A 563 -14.68 9.96 14.98
N ILE A 564 -14.43 9.69 16.26
CA ILE A 564 -15.49 9.49 17.27
C ILE A 564 -16.36 10.76 17.39
N GLY A 565 -15.73 11.94 17.38
CA GLY A 565 -16.41 13.24 17.38
C GLY A 565 -16.84 13.72 15.98
N GLY A 566 -16.83 12.85 14.97
CA GLY A 566 -17.36 13.16 13.65
C GLY A 566 -18.88 13.36 13.68
N GLU A 567 -19.44 14.01 12.66
CA GLU A 567 -20.89 14.22 12.57
C GLU A 567 -21.65 12.91 12.37
N HIS A 568 -21.08 12.01 11.56
CA HIS A 568 -21.68 10.72 11.20
C HIS A 568 -20.67 9.57 11.20
N PRO A 569 -20.09 9.20 12.37
CA PRO A 569 -19.05 8.17 12.45
C PRO A 569 -19.54 6.82 11.92
N GLY A 570 -18.71 6.16 11.11
CA GLY A 570 -19.05 4.89 10.45
C GLY A 570 -19.93 5.01 9.21
N LYS A 571 -20.46 6.20 8.90
CA LYS A 571 -21.25 6.44 7.67
C LYS A 571 -20.37 7.08 6.61
N LEU A 572 -20.33 6.45 5.43
CA LEU A 572 -19.51 6.94 4.32
C LEU A 572 -20.08 8.25 3.76
N PRO A 573 -19.23 9.16 3.26
CA PRO A 573 -19.68 10.39 2.62
C PRO A 573 -20.49 10.15 1.35
N ASP A 574 -21.42 11.06 1.03
CA ASP A 574 -22.28 10.96 -0.15
C ASP A 574 -21.49 10.87 -1.46
N PHE A 575 -20.38 11.60 -1.59
CA PHE A 575 -19.53 11.51 -2.78
C PHE A 575 -18.88 10.12 -2.96
N THR A 576 -18.74 9.34 -1.89
CA THR A 576 -18.30 7.94 -1.95
C THR A 576 -19.45 7.05 -2.39
N LEU A 577 -20.63 7.22 -1.79
CA LEU A 577 -21.84 6.42 -2.11
C LEU A 577 -22.33 6.64 -3.55
N ASN A 578 -22.12 7.83 -4.10
CA ASN A 578 -22.47 8.17 -5.47
C ASN A 578 -21.43 7.69 -6.50
N CYS A 579 -20.27 7.20 -6.07
CA CYS A 579 -19.27 6.63 -6.96
C CYS A 579 -19.66 5.19 -7.33
N SER A 580 -19.70 4.91 -8.63
CA SER A 580 -20.06 3.60 -9.17
C SER A 580 -19.06 3.12 -10.21
N VAL A 581 -19.08 1.82 -10.51
CA VAL A 581 -18.29 1.25 -11.62
C VAL A 581 -18.57 1.98 -12.94
N ALA A 582 -19.83 2.33 -13.20
CA ALA A 582 -20.22 3.08 -14.40
C ALA A 582 -19.59 4.48 -14.46
N SER A 583 -19.46 5.17 -13.31
CA SER A 583 -18.79 6.47 -13.23
C SER A 583 -17.29 6.41 -13.54
N LEU A 584 -16.70 5.21 -13.60
CA LEU A 584 -15.29 4.99 -13.86
C LEU A 584 -14.98 4.55 -15.30
N SER A 585 -15.98 4.57 -16.17
CA SER A 585 -15.78 4.39 -17.61
C SER A 585 -14.90 5.53 -18.18
N PRO A 586 -13.95 5.24 -19.10
CA PRO A 586 -13.70 3.94 -19.71
C PRO A 586 -12.73 3.04 -18.92
N PHE A 587 -12.12 3.52 -17.83
CA PHE A 587 -10.96 2.87 -17.19
C PHE A 587 -11.28 1.59 -16.42
N VAL A 588 -12.47 1.48 -15.83
CA VAL A 588 -12.93 0.25 -15.20
C VAL A 588 -13.96 -0.42 -16.10
N VAL A 589 -13.64 -1.64 -16.54
CA VAL A 589 -14.50 -2.47 -17.36
C VAL A 589 -15.11 -3.55 -16.48
N SER A 590 -16.43 -3.68 -16.54
CA SER A 590 -17.19 -4.70 -15.85
C SER A 590 -17.98 -5.52 -16.86
N GLU A 591 -17.74 -6.81 -16.87
CA GLU A 591 -18.49 -7.80 -17.64
C GLU A 591 -18.55 -9.05 -16.78
N THR A 592 -19.76 -9.48 -16.43
CA THR A 592 -19.93 -10.69 -15.62
C THR A 592 -20.01 -11.92 -16.53
N THR A 593 -19.61 -13.08 -16.00
CA THR A 593 -19.73 -14.36 -16.72
C THR A 593 -21.18 -14.68 -17.09
N GLY A 594 -22.15 -14.27 -16.26
CA GLY A 594 -23.58 -14.33 -16.55
C GLY A 594 -23.97 -13.47 -17.74
N ALA A 595 -23.65 -12.18 -17.71
CA ALA A 595 -23.95 -11.24 -18.80
C ALA A 595 -23.36 -11.73 -20.14
N ARG A 596 -22.12 -12.23 -20.12
CA ARG A 596 -21.48 -12.81 -21.30
C ARG A 596 -22.14 -14.10 -21.79
N ALA A 597 -22.66 -14.92 -20.88
CA ALA A 597 -23.40 -16.13 -21.25
C ALA A 597 -24.73 -15.78 -21.93
N GLU A 598 -25.47 -14.80 -21.40
CA GLU A 598 -26.71 -14.30 -21.97
C GLU A 598 -26.49 -13.68 -23.36
N GLU A 599 -25.45 -12.87 -23.53
CA GLU A 599 -25.10 -12.28 -24.83
C GLU A 599 -24.76 -13.36 -25.88
N ARG A 600 -23.99 -14.39 -25.50
CA ARG A 600 -23.71 -15.53 -26.40
C ARG A 600 -24.97 -16.28 -26.81
N GLN A 601 -25.91 -16.48 -25.88
CA GLN A 601 -27.20 -17.11 -26.19
C GLN A 601 -28.01 -16.25 -27.16
N ARG A 602 -28.06 -14.93 -26.92
CA ARG A 602 -28.73 -13.98 -27.81
C ARG A 602 -28.16 -14.02 -29.23
N LEU A 603 -26.83 -13.94 -29.38
CA LEU A 603 -26.16 -14.01 -30.68
C LEU A 603 -26.40 -15.35 -31.38
N TYR A 604 -26.44 -16.46 -30.63
CA TYR A 604 -26.77 -17.78 -31.16
C TYR A 604 -28.20 -17.83 -31.73
N HIS A 605 -29.18 -17.27 -30.99
CA HIS A 605 -30.56 -17.19 -31.45
C HIS A 605 -30.73 -16.27 -32.67
N GLU A 606 -30.09 -15.10 -32.68
CA GLU A 606 -30.11 -14.18 -33.83
C GLU A 606 -29.53 -14.85 -35.10
N HIS A 607 -28.43 -15.60 -34.96
CA HIS A 607 -27.81 -16.33 -36.08
C HIS A 607 -28.64 -17.54 -36.55
N GLN A 608 -29.41 -18.19 -35.66
CA GLN A 608 -30.37 -19.23 -36.07
C GLN A 608 -31.59 -18.63 -36.78
N SER A 609 -32.13 -17.52 -36.30
CA SER A 609 -33.25 -16.81 -36.94
C SER A 609 -32.88 -16.26 -38.32
N SER A 610 -31.64 -15.79 -38.52
CA SER A 610 -31.17 -15.33 -39.85
C SER A 610 -31.00 -16.46 -40.86
N ARG A 611 -30.87 -17.72 -40.42
CA ARG A 611 -30.79 -18.91 -41.30
C ARG A 611 -32.16 -19.55 -41.59
N GLY A 612 -33.21 -19.21 -40.81
CA GLY A 612 -34.57 -19.72 -40.99
C GLY A 612 -35.44 -18.92 -41.97
N GLY A 613 -34.92 -17.85 -42.59
CA GLY A 613 -35.66 -16.96 -43.50
C GLY A 613 -35.59 -17.32 -44.99
N HIS A 614 -35.10 -18.50 -45.35
CA HIS A 614 -35.12 -19.03 -46.72
C HIS A 614 -35.80 -20.41 -46.73
N HIS A 615 -37.12 -20.40 -46.61
CA HIS A 615 -37.97 -21.48 -47.07
C HIS A 615 -39.14 -20.92 -47.85
#